data_AF-A0A7V5S2B4-F1
#
_entry.id   AF-A0A7V5S2B4-F1
#
_cell.length_a   1.000
_cell.length_b   1.000
_cell.length_c   1.000
_cell.angle_alpha   90.00
_cell.angle_beta   90.00
_cell.angle_gamma   90.00
#
_symmetry.space_group_name_H-M   'P 1'
#
loop_
_entity.id
_entity.type
_entity.pdbx_description
1 polymer ?
#
loop_
_entity_poly.entity_id
_entity_poly.type
_entity_poly.pdbx_seq_one_letter_code
_entity_poly.pdbx_strand_id
1 'polypeptide(L)'
;MPPLTLDEVRALCDMGVYRNAESIAASDQLLHLARSDTTLYAQVQGSKPYTVRVEFRDGAPKAKCTCPAARFSKFCKHAIAVLIVWAQSPERFVYGQQTLTETPPEKPSRGGKRLAKATVERTDLQTQSIEQTLKLAQELAERGLTGVQPAFLEQLRAVASNLQSLKTRRLQQAVEYLAQLIEHSRHSPVSEARYTRALLQLWLTARAVEEHFTERRALPEEQLEEMLGRTWRDKDLQPRENLRLMELAYENIEIPTGFRLDISHLIDLDSGELLREMKITPLNAPASAQGFKPARPEPFLATRVGVYPGYAPKRVKIYEALPLSTPRRELAQEAVGRAHTAWEPLIKSYLERIADPFAPRELPCLLGYQHLVWQNGQAWLADTQGALLPLVVETTPSLFAALRKADEEARREMEQSGMQGFSIFTDVPRSRSVPFEFALLRHRWLALFGYLEGEDEIRFRPISGLHSHGVAPLIFGVQRR
;
A
#
# COMPACT_ATOMS: atom_id res chain seq x y z
N MET A 1 -0.99 56.03 -6.99
CA MET A 1 -1.58 54.88 -6.27
C MET A 1 -1.68 55.21 -4.78
N PRO A 2 -2.89 55.35 -4.21
CA PRO A 2 -3.05 55.57 -2.77
C PRO A 2 -2.67 54.32 -1.96
N PRO A 3 -2.12 54.47 -0.74
CA PRO A 3 -1.92 53.35 0.18
C PRO A 3 -3.26 52.77 0.61
N LEU A 4 -3.30 51.44 0.77
CA LEU A 4 -4.44 50.75 1.38
C LEU A 4 -4.43 51.04 2.89
N THR A 5 -5.61 51.04 3.50
CA THR A 5 -5.74 51.02 4.96
C THR A 5 -5.39 49.64 5.52
N LEU A 6 -5.02 49.55 6.80
CA LEU A 6 -4.73 48.26 7.44
C LEU A 6 -5.93 47.32 7.48
N ASP A 7 -7.15 47.86 7.56
CA ASP A 7 -8.37 47.07 7.53
C ASP A 7 -8.64 46.50 6.13
N GLU A 8 -8.37 47.26 5.07
CA GLU A 8 -8.40 46.76 3.69
C GLU A 8 -7.36 45.66 3.47
N VAL A 9 -6.15 45.82 4.02
CA VAL A 9 -5.11 44.76 3.94
C VAL A 9 -5.53 43.52 4.73
N ARG A 10 -6.14 43.68 5.91
CA ARG A 10 -6.63 42.58 6.74
C ARG A 10 -7.73 41.79 6.02
N ALA A 11 -8.60 42.46 5.28
CA ALA A 11 -9.66 41.81 4.51
C ALA A 11 -9.16 40.91 3.35
N LEU A 12 -7.89 41.00 2.96
CA LEU A 12 -7.32 40.23 1.85
C LEU A 12 -6.86 38.81 2.25
N CYS A 13 -6.82 38.47 3.53
CA CYS A 13 -6.28 37.20 4.01
C CYS A 13 -6.90 36.73 5.34
N ASP A 14 -6.70 35.46 5.69
CA ASP A 14 -7.13 34.93 6.98
C ASP A 14 -6.29 35.47 8.15
N MET A 15 -6.86 35.51 9.35
CA MET A 15 -6.21 36.06 10.56
C MET A 15 -4.87 35.40 10.92
N GLY A 16 -4.66 34.13 10.57
CA GLY A 16 -3.38 33.46 10.76
C GLY A 16 -2.30 33.94 9.79
N VAL A 17 -2.66 34.23 8.54
CA VAL A 17 -1.75 34.80 7.53
C VAL A 17 -1.40 36.24 7.92
N TYR A 18 -2.38 37.01 8.37
CA TYR A 18 -2.21 38.39 8.80
C TYR A 18 -1.22 38.51 9.98
N ARG A 19 -1.40 37.73 11.06
CA ARG A 19 -0.48 37.74 12.22
C ARG A 19 0.96 37.42 11.84
N ASN A 20 1.15 36.45 10.95
CA ASN A 20 2.48 36.10 10.44
C ASN A 20 3.07 37.22 9.57
N ALA A 21 2.24 37.92 8.80
CA ALA A 21 2.66 39.05 8.00
C ALA A 21 3.02 40.27 8.85
N GLU A 22 2.30 40.54 9.94
CA GLU A 22 2.66 41.58 10.93
C GLU A 22 4.04 41.31 11.54
N SER A 23 4.33 40.06 11.92
CA SER A 23 5.65 39.69 12.44
C SER A 23 6.76 39.96 11.41
N ILE A 24 6.52 39.70 10.12
CA ILE A 24 7.48 39.98 9.06
C ILE A 24 7.65 41.49 8.87
N ALA A 25 6.54 42.24 8.84
CA ALA A 25 6.55 43.70 8.66
C ALA A 25 7.22 44.46 9.82
N ALA A 26 7.11 43.95 11.05
CA ALA A 26 7.76 44.49 12.25
C ALA A 26 9.24 44.10 12.36
N SER A 27 9.71 43.14 11.55
CA SER A 27 11.10 42.69 11.52
C SER A 27 11.88 43.28 10.34
N ASP A 28 13.21 43.21 10.38
CA ASP A 28 14.08 43.69 9.29
C ASP A 28 14.19 42.70 8.11
N GLN A 29 13.08 42.01 7.81
CA GLN A 29 13.01 40.97 6.77
C GLN A 29 12.57 41.50 5.41
N LEU A 30 12.10 42.74 5.31
CA LEU A 30 11.74 43.36 4.03
C LEU A 30 12.91 44.18 3.48
N LEU A 31 13.50 43.70 2.41
CA LEU A 31 14.63 44.29 1.70
C LEU A 31 14.18 44.82 0.34
N HIS A 32 14.93 45.79 -0.19
CA HIS A 32 14.76 46.31 -1.56
C HIS A 32 13.32 46.73 -1.90
N LEU A 33 12.71 47.56 -1.04
CA LEU A 33 11.38 48.12 -1.24
C LEU A 33 11.40 49.20 -2.32
N ALA A 34 10.71 48.93 -3.44
CA ALA A 34 10.62 49.85 -4.57
C ALA A 34 9.18 49.95 -5.08
N ARG A 35 8.85 51.09 -5.70
CA ARG A 35 7.54 51.31 -6.32
C ARG A 35 7.64 51.95 -7.70
N SER A 36 6.67 51.62 -8.54
CA SER A 36 6.32 52.33 -9.77
C SER A 36 4.89 52.89 -9.66
N ASP A 37 4.37 53.49 -10.73
CA ASP A 37 3.03 54.09 -10.76
C ASP A 37 1.91 53.14 -10.31
N THR A 38 2.04 51.85 -10.62
CA THR A 38 1.00 50.83 -10.41
C THR A 38 1.50 49.56 -9.74
N THR A 39 2.79 49.47 -9.38
CA THR A 39 3.37 48.22 -8.89
C THR A 39 4.32 48.45 -7.73
N LEU A 40 4.22 47.61 -6.70
CA LEU A 40 5.18 47.48 -5.61
C LEU A 40 6.10 46.30 -5.85
N TYR A 41 7.35 46.46 -5.47
CA TYR A 41 8.40 45.44 -5.50
C TYR A 41 9.06 45.36 -4.14
N ALA A 42 9.33 44.13 -3.69
CA ALA A 42 10.07 43.87 -2.48
C ALA A 42 10.80 42.53 -2.57
N GLN A 43 11.85 42.39 -1.79
CA GLN A 43 12.45 41.10 -1.47
C GLN A 43 12.22 40.81 0.01
N VAL A 44 11.63 39.66 0.33
CA VAL A 44 11.32 39.28 1.70
C VAL A 44 12.20 38.12 2.11
N GLN A 45 13.00 38.32 3.16
CA GLN A 45 13.88 37.32 3.73
C GLN A 45 13.08 36.30 4.53
N GLY A 46 12.89 35.11 3.97
CA GLY A 46 12.38 33.94 4.68
C GLY A 46 13.47 32.87 4.79
N SER A 47 13.11 31.60 4.51
CA SER A 47 14.10 30.53 4.34
C SER A 47 15.07 30.79 3.17
N LYS A 48 14.64 31.59 2.18
CA LYS A 48 15.45 32.19 1.11
C LYS A 48 14.87 33.59 0.81
N PRO A 49 15.61 34.48 0.13
CA PRO A 49 15.06 35.75 -0.32
C PRO A 49 13.96 35.53 -1.37
N TYR A 50 12.73 35.94 -1.06
CA TYR A 50 11.58 35.82 -1.95
C TYR A 50 11.24 37.17 -2.59
N THR A 51 11.22 37.23 -3.92
CA THR A 51 10.69 38.39 -4.65
C THR A 51 9.17 38.44 -4.56
N VAL A 52 8.64 39.60 -4.21
CA VAL A 52 7.23 39.95 -4.15
C VAL A 52 6.97 41.10 -5.13
N ARG A 53 5.93 40.94 -5.95
CA ARG A 53 5.41 41.96 -6.85
C ARG A 53 3.92 42.13 -6.58
N VAL A 54 3.47 43.36 -6.33
CA VAL A 54 2.05 43.66 -6.11
C VAL A 54 1.61 44.71 -7.12
N GLU A 55 0.78 44.32 -8.07
CA GLU A 55 0.20 45.23 -9.07
C GLU A 55 -1.18 45.70 -8.62
N PHE A 56 -1.46 46.99 -8.79
CA PHE A 56 -2.76 47.57 -8.49
C PHE A 56 -3.49 47.82 -9.79
N ARG A 57 -4.61 47.13 -10.00
CA ARG A 57 -5.54 47.36 -11.12
C ARG A 57 -6.88 47.74 -10.55
N ASP A 58 -7.42 48.89 -10.98
CA ASP A 58 -8.73 49.40 -10.56
C ASP A 58 -8.89 49.48 -9.03
N GLY A 59 -7.81 49.82 -8.32
CA GLY A 59 -7.77 49.92 -6.85
C GLY A 59 -7.57 48.59 -6.11
N ALA A 60 -7.69 47.44 -6.79
CA ALA A 60 -7.50 46.12 -6.19
C ALA A 60 -6.05 45.61 -6.36
N PRO A 61 -5.39 45.14 -5.28
CA PRO A 61 -4.05 44.57 -5.37
C PRO A 61 -4.07 43.15 -5.95
N LYS A 62 -3.09 42.82 -6.77
CA LYS A 62 -2.81 41.47 -7.26
C LYS A 62 -1.35 41.15 -6.98
N ALA A 63 -1.13 40.15 -6.11
CA ALA A 63 0.20 39.77 -5.69
C ALA A 63 0.75 38.57 -6.48
N LYS A 64 2.06 38.61 -6.74
CA LYS A 64 2.88 37.46 -7.13
C LYS A 64 4.06 37.40 -6.18
N CYS A 65 4.28 36.23 -5.59
CA CYS A 65 5.44 35.99 -4.76
C CYS A 65 6.11 34.68 -5.20
N THR A 66 7.44 34.65 -5.13
CA THR A 66 8.24 33.47 -5.45
C THR A 66 8.23 32.40 -4.34
N CYS A 67 7.55 32.66 -3.21
CA CYS A 67 7.45 31.69 -2.12
C CYS A 67 6.49 30.54 -2.46
N PRO A 68 6.67 29.34 -1.88
CA PRO A 68 5.82 28.18 -2.16
C PRO A 68 4.33 28.42 -1.86
N ALA A 69 4.02 29.17 -0.80
CA ALA A 69 2.64 29.46 -0.37
C ALA A 69 1.83 30.29 -1.40
N ALA A 70 2.52 31.05 -2.27
CA ALA A 70 1.87 31.84 -3.32
C ALA A 70 1.24 30.99 -4.43
N ARG A 71 1.55 29.68 -4.49
CA ARG A 71 0.89 28.75 -5.42
C ARG A 71 -0.51 28.34 -4.96
N PHE A 72 -0.80 28.47 -3.65
CA PHE A 72 -1.99 27.92 -3.01
C PHE A 72 -2.89 29.00 -2.38
N SER A 73 -2.43 30.25 -2.34
CA SER A 73 -3.16 31.38 -1.76
C SER A 73 -3.08 32.60 -2.67
N LYS A 74 -4.18 33.37 -2.75
CA LYS A 74 -4.19 34.64 -3.50
C LYS A 74 -3.19 35.65 -2.91
N PHE A 75 -3.03 35.64 -1.59
CA PHE A 75 -2.05 36.43 -0.86
C PHE A 75 -1.34 35.58 0.19
N CYS A 76 -0.05 35.34 -0.02
CA CYS A 76 0.80 34.74 1.00
C CYS A 76 1.21 35.78 2.06
N LYS A 77 1.70 35.31 3.21
CA LYS A 77 2.18 36.19 4.30
C LYS A 77 3.22 37.24 3.84
N HIS A 78 4.07 36.92 2.87
CA HIS A 78 5.06 37.88 2.33
C HIS A 78 4.40 38.99 1.50
N ALA A 79 3.37 38.65 0.70
CA ALA A 79 2.62 39.63 -0.06
C ALA A 79 1.84 40.57 0.86
N ILE A 80 1.22 40.01 1.91
CA ILE A 80 0.52 40.80 2.93
C ILE A 80 1.51 41.67 3.72
N ALA A 81 2.70 41.17 4.06
CA ALA A 81 3.70 41.97 4.76
C ALA A 81 4.13 43.22 3.96
N VAL A 82 4.31 43.08 2.64
CA VAL A 82 4.59 44.22 1.74
C VAL A 82 3.43 45.22 1.73
N LEU A 83 2.19 44.73 1.72
CA LEU A 83 0.99 45.58 1.77
C LEU A 83 0.81 46.28 3.13
N ILE A 84 1.17 45.62 4.24
CA ILE A 84 1.18 46.23 5.58
C ILE A 84 2.18 47.39 5.62
N VAL A 85 3.41 47.19 5.12
CA VAL A 85 4.42 48.25 5.09
C VAL A 85 4.01 49.38 4.14
N TRP A 86 3.33 49.08 3.04
CA TRP A 86 2.77 50.10 2.14
C TRP A 86 1.65 50.92 2.79
N ALA A 87 0.83 50.30 3.63
CA ALA A 87 -0.25 50.96 4.37
C ALA A 87 0.28 51.87 5.49
N GLN A 88 1.33 51.45 6.19
CA GLN A 88 1.86 52.15 7.36
C GLN A 88 2.94 53.18 7.04
N SER A 89 3.80 52.88 6.06
CA SER A 89 5.02 53.64 5.78
C SER A 89 5.32 53.65 4.27
N PRO A 90 4.43 54.22 3.43
CA PRO A 90 4.59 54.24 1.98
C PRO A 90 5.88 54.94 1.50
N GLU A 91 6.43 55.84 2.31
CA GLU A 91 7.71 56.52 2.08
C GLU A 91 8.93 55.60 2.07
N ARG A 92 8.83 54.39 2.66
CA ARG A 92 9.90 53.38 2.60
C ARG A 92 10.12 52.79 1.20
N PHE A 93 9.17 52.99 0.29
CA PHE A 93 9.25 52.52 -1.08
C PHE A 93 9.87 53.59 -1.98
N VAL A 94 11.11 53.32 -2.43
CA VAL A 94 11.82 54.23 -3.33
C VAL A 94 11.19 54.21 -4.72
N TYR A 95 10.94 55.38 -5.28
CA TYR A 95 10.39 55.54 -6.61
C TYR A 95 11.50 55.36 -7.65
N GLY A 96 11.39 54.34 -8.50
CA GLY A 96 12.38 54.08 -9.54
C GLY A 96 12.20 52.71 -10.20
N GLN A 97 12.52 52.62 -11.49
CA GLN A 97 12.61 51.34 -12.19
C GLN A 97 13.78 50.54 -11.65
N GLN A 98 13.57 49.77 -10.57
CA GLN A 98 14.43 48.62 -10.38
C GLN A 98 14.07 47.59 -11.44
N THR A 99 14.88 47.53 -12.49
CA THR A 99 15.20 46.27 -13.14
C THR A 99 15.80 45.38 -12.05
N LEU A 100 14.94 44.68 -11.31
CA LEU A 100 15.35 43.42 -10.69
C LEU A 100 15.86 42.61 -11.86
N THR A 101 17.18 42.50 -12.00
CA THR A 101 17.82 41.73 -13.04
C THR A 101 17.31 40.31 -12.88
N GLU A 102 16.27 39.96 -13.63
CA GLU A 102 16.04 38.59 -14.04
C GLU A 102 17.31 38.23 -14.78
N THR A 103 18.29 37.67 -14.07
CA THR A 103 19.43 37.05 -14.73
C THR A 103 18.78 35.98 -15.61
N PRO A 104 18.80 36.12 -16.95
CA PRO A 104 18.33 35.05 -17.80
C PRO A 104 19.14 33.84 -17.38
N PRO A 105 18.53 32.71 -17.02
CA PRO A 105 19.31 31.56 -16.61
C PRO A 105 20.31 31.29 -17.74
N GLU A 106 21.60 31.40 -17.42
CA GLU A 106 22.66 30.76 -18.21
C GLU A 106 22.10 29.43 -18.68
N LYS A 107 22.11 29.21 -20.00
CA LYS A 107 21.59 27.98 -20.61
C LYS A 107 22.05 26.81 -19.73
N PRO A 108 21.14 26.15 -18.99
CA PRO A 108 21.60 25.29 -17.92
C PRO A 108 22.41 24.17 -18.54
N SER A 109 23.59 23.92 -17.99
CA SER A 109 24.17 22.58 -18.08
C SER A 109 23.07 21.62 -17.64
N ARG A 110 22.58 20.83 -18.61
CA ARG A 110 21.33 20.09 -18.49
C ARG A 110 21.42 19.15 -17.28
N GLY A 111 20.47 19.30 -16.36
CA GLY A 111 20.09 18.23 -15.43
C GLY A 111 20.35 18.52 -13.96
N GLY A 112 21.60 18.48 -13.51
CA GLY A 112 21.94 18.18 -12.11
C GLY A 112 21.37 19.13 -11.05
N LYS A 113 21.72 20.42 -11.09
CA LYS A 113 21.44 21.35 -9.96
C LYS A 113 19.95 21.69 -9.78
N ARG A 114 19.18 21.80 -10.86
CA ARG A 114 17.73 22.07 -10.78
C ARG A 114 16.93 20.85 -10.32
N LEU A 115 17.28 19.65 -10.79
CA LEU A 115 16.69 18.41 -10.31
C LEU A 115 17.00 18.19 -8.83
N ALA A 116 18.26 18.37 -8.40
CA ALA A 116 18.64 18.26 -6.99
C ALA A 116 17.86 19.24 -6.10
N LYS A 117 17.76 20.53 -6.48
CA LYS A 117 16.98 21.53 -5.72
C LYS A 117 15.49 21.19 -5.65
N ALA A 118 14.89 20.70 -6.75
CA ALA A 118 13.49 20.28 -6.77
C ALA A 118 13.25 19.01 -5.94
N THR A 119 14.20 18.08 -5.91
CA THR A 119 14.18 16.91 -5.04
C THR A 119 14.24 17.32 -3.57
N VAL A 120 15.17 18.22 -3.20
CA VAL A 120 15.28 18.76 -1.83
C VAL A 120 14.00 19.49 -1.41
N GLU A 121 13.46 20.40 -2.24
CA GLU A 121 12.20 21.10 -1.95
C GLU A 121 11.03 20.13 -1.78
N ARG A 122 11.02 19.03 -2.54
CA ARG A 122 10.01 17.98 -2.40
C ARG A 122 10.19 17.16 -1.12
N THR A 123 11.42 16.80 -0.77
CA THR A 123 11.72 16.07 0.48
C THR A 123 11.36 16.92 1.70
N ASP A 124 11.62 18.23 1.68
CA ASP A 124 11.22 19.15 2.73
C ASP A 124 9.69 19.17 2.91
N LEU A 125 8.95 19.27 1.80
CA LEU A 125 7.48 19.23 1.82
C LEU A 125 6.94 17.86 2.27
N GLN A 126 7.59 16.77 1.87
CA GLN A 126 7.26 15.42 2.34
C GLN A 126 7.43 15.32 3.86
N THR A 127 8.55 15.82 4.38
CA THR A 127 8.84 15.83 5.82
C THR A 127 7.74 16.56 6.59
N GLN A 128 7.38 17.79 6.19
CA GLN A 128 6.30 18.56 6.82
C GLN A 128 4.95 17.85 6.77
N SER A 129 4.60 17.24 5.63
CA SER A 129 3.34 16.50 5.48
C SER A 129 3.29 15.25 6.35
N ILE A 130 4.43 14.58 6.56
CA ILE A 130 4.53 13.40 7.41
C ILE A 130 4.47 13.80 8.90
N GLU A 131 5.14 14.88 9.31
CA GLU A 131 5.02 15.43 10.66
C GLU A 131 3.57 15.78 10.99
N GLN A 132 2.86 16.43 10.06
CA GLN A 132 1.43 16.73 10.21
C GLN A 132 0.61 15.43 10.34
N THR A 133 0.93 14.41 9.56
CA THR A 133 0.28 13.09 9.62
C THR A 133 0.48 12.42 10.98
N LEU A 134 1.71 12.47 11.53
CA LEU A 134 2.04 11.94 12.85
C LEU A 134 1.26 12.66 13.96
N LYS A 135 1.17 13.99 13.89
CA LYS A 135 0.38 14.77 14.84
C LYS A 135 -1.10 14.37 14.81
N LEU A 136 -1.69 14.26 13.61
CA LEU A 136 -3.08 13.83 13.49
C LEU A 136 -3.30 12.39 13.98
N ALA A 137 -2.36 11.47 13.73
CA ALA A 137 -2.44 10.11 14.24
C ALA A 137 -2.40 10.07 15.78
N GLN A 138 -1.58 10.90 16.41
CA GLN A 138 -1.56 11.04 17.88
C GLN A 138 -2.89 11.60 18.41
N GLU A 139 -3.39 12.68 17.81
CA GLU A 139 -4.67 13.25 18.23
C GLU A 139 -5.85 12.29 18.01
N LEU A 140 -5.79 11.43 16.98
CA LEU A 140 -6.75 10.34 16.79
C LEU A 140 -6.70 9.32 17.91
N ALA A 141 -5.49 8.93 18.35
CA ALA A 141 -5.32 8.01 19.47
C ALA A 141 -5.90 8.59 20.77
N GLU A 142 -5.72 9.89 21.01
CA GLU A 142 -6.23 10.58 22.21
C GLU A 142 -7.77 10.73 22.20
N ARG A 143 -8.36 11.02 21.04
CA ARG A 143 -9.82 11.20 20.91
C ARG A 143 -10.60 9.89 20.82
N GLY A 144 -9.96 8.84 20.30
CA GLY A 144 -10.61 7.58 19.96
C GLY A 144 -11.57 7.70 18.77
N LEU A 145 -12.05 6.55 18.28
CA LEU A 145 -12.88 6.44 17.08
C LEU A 145 -14.15 7.30 17.13
N THR A 146 -14.85 7.32 18.27
CA THR A 146 -16.15 7.99 18.43
C THR A 146 -16.03 9.47 18.80
N GLY A 147 -14.87 9.93 19.24
CA GLY A 147 -14.63 11.33 19.65
C GLY A 147 -14.31 12.28 18.50
N VAL A 148 -14.33 11.81 17.25
CA VAL A 148 -13.88 12.57 16.08
C VAL A 148 -14.98 13.49 15.51
N GLN A 149 -14.77 14.79 15.64
CA GLN A 149 -15.66 15.82 15.10
C GLN A 149 -15.54 15.97 13.56
N PRO A 150 -16.59 16.42 12.85
CA PRO A 150 -16.56 16.63 11.40
C PRO A 150 -15.39 17.49 10.91
N ALA A 151 -15.04 18.56 11.65
CA ALA A 151 -13.91 19.42 11.29
C ALA A 151 -12.57 18.67 11.29
N PHE A 152 -12.38 17.70 12.17
CA PHE A 152 -11.17 16.88 12.20
C PHE A 152 -11.11 15.89 11.02
N LEU A 153 -12.28 15.37 10.61
CA LEU A 153 -12.37 14.52 9.43
C LEU A 153 -11.96 15.28 8.15
N GLU A 154 -12.34 16.55 8.04
CA GLU A 154 -11.88 17.42 6.95
C GLU A 154 -10.36 17.66 7.00
N GLN A 155 -9.77 17.78 8.20
CA GLN A 155 -8.31 17.86 8.34
C GLN A 155 -7.60 16.59 7.86
N LEU A 156 -8.13 15.40 8.16
CA LEU A 156 -7.60 14.13 7.66
C LEU A 156 -7.66 14.08 6.12
N ARG A 157 -8.78 14.48 5.52
CA ARG A 157 -8.95 14.54 4.06
C ARG A 157 -7.97 15.53 3.40
N ALA A 158 -7.76 16.69 4.02
CA ALA A 158 -6.77 17.67 3.55
C ALA A 158 -5.35 17.10 3.58
N VAL A 159 -4.96 16.40 4.65
CA VAL A 159 -3.65 15.73 4.73
C VAL A 159 -3.51 14.62 3.69
N ALA A 160 -4.54 13.80 3.48
CA ALA A 160 -4.53 12.79 2.42
C ALA A 160 -4.28 13.41 1.04
N SER A 161 -4.92 14.54 0.73
CA SER A 161 -4.71 15.28 -0.53
C SER A 161 -3.27 15.80 -0.67
N ASN A 162 -2.70 16.34 0.40
CA ASN A 162 -1.29 16.79 0.41
C ASN A 162 -0.33 15.63 0.16
N LEU A 163 -0.51 14.51 0.86
CA LEU A 163 0.27 13.28 0.70
C LEU A 163 0.21 12.75 -0.74
N GLN A 164 -0.97 12.82 -1.39
CA GLN A 164 -1.13 12.45 -2.79
C GLN A 164 -0.22 13.30 -3.70
N SER A 165 -0.23 14.61 -3.51
CA SER A 165 0.55 15.56 -4.32
C SER A 165 2.07 15.34 -4.21
N LEU A 166 2.52 14.82 -3.07
CA LEU A 166 3.92 14.56 -2.76
C LEU A 166 4.39 13.15 -3.13
N LYS A 167 3.52 12.36 -3.78
CA LYS A 167 3.70 10.94 -4.15
C LYS A 167 4.00 10.03 -2.96
N THR A 168 3.35 10.28 -1.82
CA THR A 168 3.37 9.39 -0.65
C THR A 168 2.04 8.63 -0.59
N ARG A 169 1.77 7.84 -1.64
CA ARG A 169 0.45 7.23 -1.92
C ARG A 169 -0.02 6.29 -0.83
N ARG A 170 0.88 5.49 -0.23
CA ARG A 170 0.48 4.56 0.84
C ARG A 170 0.03 5.28 2.11
N LEU A 171 0.72 6.35 2.50
CA LEU A 171 0.29 7.18 3.62
C LEU A 171 -1.06 7.85 3.32
N GLN A 172 -1.26 8.35 2.10
CA GLN A 172 -2.56 8.87 1.67
C GLN A 172 -3.67 7.82 1.80
N GLN A 173 -3.46 6.60 1.29
CA GLN A 173 -4.44 5.51 1.39
C GLN A 173 -4.73 5.12 2.84
N ALA A 174 -3.71 5.10 3.71
CA ALA A 174 -3.88 4.79 5.13
C ALA A 174 -4.72 5.86 5.86
N VAL A 175 -4.48 7.14 5.58
CA VAL A 175 -5.27 8.26 6.12
C VAL A 175 -6.72 8.21 5.62
N GLU A 176 -6.93 7.96 4.32
CA GLU A 176 -8.28 7.83 3.75
C GLU A 176 -9.04 6.65 4.33
N TYR A 177 -8.38 5.51 4.51
CA TYR A 177 -9.00 4.34 5.11
C TYR A 177 -9.44 4.60 6.55
N LEU A 178 -8.61 5.28 7.36
CA LEU A 178 -9.02 5.70 8.71
C LEU A 178 -10.20 6.67 8.68
N ALA A 179 -10.19 7.65 7.78
CA ALA A 179 -11.31 8.57 7.60
C ALA A 179 -12.61 7.83 7.22
N GLN A 180 -12.52 6.80 6.37
CA GLN A 180 -13.66 5.95 6.01
C GLN A 180 -14.15 5.12 7.20
N LEU A 181 -13.26 4.54 8.01
CA LEU A 181 -13.65 3.82 9.22
C LEU A 181 -14.36 4.73 10.23
N ILE A 182 -13.85 5.96 10.43
CA ILE A 182 -14.47 6.96 11.31
C ILE A 182 -15.86 7.33 10.79
N GLU A 183 -16.01 7.61 9.49
CA GLU A 183 -17.32 7.95 8.93
C GLU A 183 -18.31 6.78 9.02
N HIS A 184 -17.85 5.56 8.72
CA HIS A 184 -18.67 4.36 8.83
C HIS A 184 -19.12 4.10 10.28
N SER A 185 -18.26 4.39 11.27
CA SER A 185 -18.56 4.23 12.69
C SER A 185 -19.76 5.05 13.17
N ARG A 186 -20.12 6.12 12.45
CA ARG A 186 -21.29 6.97 12.75
C ARG A 186 -22.62 6.28 12.46
N HIS A 187 -22.61 5.29 11.58
CA HIS A 187 -23.81 4.60 11.12
C HIS A 187 -23.81 3.11 11.45
N SER A 188 -22.65 2.52 11.74
CA SER A 188 -22.49 1.09 11.94
C SER A 188 -21.31 0.81 12.88
N PRO A 189 -21.40 -0.23 13.73
CA PRO A 189 -20.29 -0.58 14.62
C PRO A 189 -19.06 -0.97 13.81
N VAL A 190 -17.90 -0.41 14.19
CA VAL A 190 -16.60 -0.78 13.63
C VAL A 190 -15.84 -1.56 14.69
N SER A 191 -15.19 -2.65 14.28
CA SER A 191 -14.32 -3.42 15.17
C SER A 191 -13.18 -2.56 15.72
N GLU A 192 -13.02 -2.56 17.04
CA GLU A 192 -11.92 -1.87 17.73
C GLU A 192 -10.56 -2.36 17.20
N ALA A 193 -10.38 -3.68 17.07
CA ALA A 193 -9.16 -4.26 16.52
C ALA A 193 -8.86 -3.75 15.10
N ARG A 194 -9.89 -3.60 14.26
CA ARG A 194 -9.74 -3.07 12.89
C ARG A 194 -9.30 -1.61 12.89
N TYR A 195 -9.88 -0.77 13.75
CA TYR A 195 -9.50 0.64 13.87
C TYR A 195 -8.08 0.79 14.43
N THR A 196 -7.79 0.11 15.53
CA THR A 196 -6.48 0.15 16.20
C THR A 196 -5.36 -0.31 15.26
N ARG A 197 -5.59 -1.38 14.49
CA ARG A 197 -4.62 -1.85 13.49
C ARG A 197 -4.39 -0.82 12.39
N ALA A 198 -5.44 -0.19 11.87
CA ALA A 198 -5.31 0.86 10.85
C ALA A 198 -4.53 2.07 11.38
N LEU A 199 -4.78 2.48 12.63
CA LEU A 199 -4.11 3.60 13.27
C LEU A 199 -2.63 3.30 13.54
N LEU A 200 -2.32 2.12 14.07
CA LEU A 200 -0.95 1.67 14.30
C LEU A 200 -0.17 1.58 12.98
N GLN A 201 -0.77 1.04 11.93
CA GLN A 201 -0.14 0.97 10.61
C GLN A 201 0.19 2.36 10.06
N LEU A 202 -0.72 3.33 10.17
CA LEU A 202 -0.47 4.72 9.78
C LEU A 202 0.71 5.29 10.58
N TRP A 203 0.65 5.19 11.92
CA TRP A 203 1.65 5.78 12.79
C TRP A 203 3.04 5.18 12.58
N LEU A 204 3.15 3.85 12.53
CA LEU A 204 4.42 3.16 12.32
C LEU A 204 5.04 3.50 10.96
N THR A 205 4.21 3.54 9.91
CA THR A 205 4.70 3.90 8.56
C THR A 205 5.16 5.35 8.51
N ALA A 206 4.35 6.27 9.03
CA ALA A 206 4.71 7.69 9.05
C ALA A 206 5.98 7.93 9.88
N ARG A 207 6.11 7.26 11.04
CA ARG A 207 7.26 7.40 11.94
C ARG A 207 8.54 6.90 11.29
N ALA A 208 8.51 5.72 10.67
CA ALA A 208 9.69 5.16 10.02
C ALA A 208 10.16 5.99 8.82
N VAL A 209 9.23 6.55 8.02
CA VAL A 209 9.59 7.45 6.91
C VAL A 209 10.15 8.78 7.43
N GLU A 210 9.58 9.33 8.50
CA GLU A 210 10.09 10.55 9.13
C GLU A 210 11.48 10.35 9.74
N GLU A 211 11.72 9.23 10.42
CA GLU A 211 13.05 8.88 10.93
C GLU A 211 14.09 8.71 9.82
N HIS A 212 13.67 8.24 8.65
CA HIS A 212 14.53 8.18 7.47
C HIS A 212 14.88 9.58 6.95
N PHE A 213 13.89 10.46 6.78
CA PHE A 213 14.14 11.83 6.28
C PHE A 213 14.88 12.72 7.27
N THR A 214 14.75 12.46 8.58
CA THR A 214 15.50 13.15 9.64
C THR A 214 16.84 12.49 9.95
N GLU A 215 17.24 11.48 9.17
CA GLU A 215 18.51 10.74 9.32
C GLU A 215 18.68 10.03 10.68
N ARG A 216 17.60 9.89 11.46
CA ARG A 216 17.60 9.18 12.74
C ARG A 216 17.68 7.66 12.55
N ARG A 217 17.07 7.13 11.49
CA ARG A 217 17.14 5.72 11.12
C ARG A 217 17.01 5.57 9.60
N ALA A 218 18.08 5.12 8.95
CA ALA A 218 18.04 4.84 7.52
C ALA A 218 17.21 3.60 7.20
N LEU A 219 16.33 3.70 6.20
CA LEU A 219 15.65 2.57 5.59
C LEU A 219 16.37 2.19 4.29
N PRO A 220 16.45 0.90 3.93
CA PRO A 220 16.81 0.49 2.58
C PRO A 220 15.93 1.19 1.55
N GLU A 221 16.50 1.62 0.42
CA GLU A 221 15.79 2.40 -0.61
C GLU A 221 14.53 1.68 -1.11
N GLU A 222 14.62 0.38 -1.35
CA GLU A 222 13.48 -0.45 -1.75
C GLU A 222 12.35 -0.45 -0.71
N GLN A 223 12.70 -0.49 0.58
CA GLN A 223 11.74 -0.45 1.67
C GLN A 223 11.07 0.92 1.77
N LEU A 224 11.85 2.00 1.67
CA LEU A 224 11.33 3.37 1.64
C LEU A 224 10.34 3.55 0.48
N GLU A 225 10.73 3.16 -0.73
CA GLU A 225 9.92 3.34 -1.93
C GLU A 225 8.64 2.50 -1.90
N GLU A 226 8.72 1.29 -1.35
CA GLU A 226 7.55 0.46 -1.07
C GLU A 226 6.63 1.15 -0.05
N MET A 227 7.16 1.71 1.04
CA MET A 227 6.40 2.45 2.06
C MET A 227 5.79 3.75 1.55
N LEU A 228 6.43 4.42 0.59
CA LEU A 228 5.88 5.61 -0.08
C LEU A 228 4.84 5.25 -1.15
N GLY A 229 4.86 4.00 -1.65
CA GLY A 229 3.96 3.51 -2.69
C GLY A 229 4.41 3.86 -4.10
N ARG A 230 5.72 3.74 -4.39
CA ARG A 230 6.28 3.92 -5.74
C ARG A 230 5.65 2.95 -6.72
N THR A 231 5.35 3.47 -7.92
CA THR A 231 5.01 2.62 -9.06
C THR A 231 6.30 2.10 -9.70
N TRP A 232 6.54 0.80 -9.57
CA TRP A 232 7.66 0.11 -10.20
C TRP A 232 7.44 -0.04 -11.72
N ARG A 233 8.47 0.26 -12.52
CA ARG A 233 8.48 0.05 -13.97
C ARG A 233 9.42 -1.11 -14.31
N ASP A 234 9.35 -1.61 -15.54
CA ASP A 234 10.15 -2.75 -16.00
C ASP A 234 11.66 -2.58 -15.77
N LYS A 235 12.19 -1.37 -15.95
CA LYS A 235 13.61 -1.07 -15.69
C LYS A 235 14.02 -1.07 -14.22
N ASP A 236 13.03 -1.00 -13.32
CA ASP A 236 13.24 -0.99 -11.88
C ASP A 236 13.14 -2.42 -11.30
N LEU A 237 12.86 -3.44 -12.13
CA LEU A 237 12.73 -4.84 -11.70
C LEU A 237 14.06 -5.58 -11.82
N GLN A 238 14.37 -6.41 -10.83
CA GLN A 238 15.55 -7.27 -10.88
C GLN A 238 15.33 -8.39 -11.92
N PRO A 239 16.18 -8.50 -12.96
CA PRO A 239 16.02 -9.55 -13.96
C PRO A 239 16.40 -10.92 -13.38
N ARG A 240 15.60 -11.93 -13.72
CA ARG A 240 15.90 -13.36 -13.55
C ARG A 240 15.50 -14.10 -14.82
N GLU A 241 16.16 -15.20 -15.08
CA GLU A 241 15.96 -15.99 -16.30
C GLU A 241 15.81 -17.47 -15.97
N ASN A 242 15.14 -18.18 -16.89
CA ASN A 242 15.02 -19.63 -16.90
C ASN A 242 14.49 -20.25 -15.59
N LEU A 243 13.46 -19.66 -14.98
CA LEU A 243 12.82 -20.22 -13.80
C LEU A 243 11.81 -21.31 -14.20
N ARG A 244 11.91 -22.50 -13.61
CA ARG A 244 10.92 -23.58 -13.80
C ARG A 244 9.79 -23.39 -12.80
N LEU A 245 8.68 -22.82 -13.24
CA LEU A 245 7.60 -22.40 -12.37
C LEU A 245 6.40 -23.34 -12.44
N MET A 246 5.79 -23.60 -11.28
CA MET A 246 4.49 -24.27 -11.17
C MET A 246 3.53 -23.41 -10.35
N GLU A 247 2.28 -23.27 -10.82
CA GLU A 247 1.24 -22.59 -10.06
C GLU A 247 0.68 -23.50 -8.97
N LEU A 248 0.88 -23.09 -7.71
CA LEU A 248 0.34 -23.73 -6.52
C LEU A 248 -1.08 -23.32 -6.22
N ALA A 249 -1.47 -22.09 -6.53
CA ALA A 249 -2.84 -21.62 -6.37
C ALA A 249 -3.12 -20.43 -7.28
N TYR A 250 -4.39 -20.23 -7.59
CA TYR A 250 -4.89 -19.05 -8.27
C TYR A 250 -6.04 -18.44 -7.45
N GLU A 251 -5.83 -17.25 -6.91
CA GLU A 251 -6.80 -16.53 -6.08
C GLU A 251 -7.31 -15.29 -6.83
N ASN A 252 -8.62 -15.02 -6.72
CA ASN A 252 -9.22 -13.76 -7.14
C ASN A 252 -9.80 -13.07 -5.92
N ILE A 253 -9.22 -11.93 -5.55
CA ILE A 253 -9.55 -11.23 -4.30
C ILE A 253 -10.03 -9.81 -4.62
N GLU A 254 -11.23 -9.45 -4.17
CA GLU A 254 -11.65 -8.06 -4.11
C GLU A 254 -11.24 -7.46 -2.77
N ILE A 255 -10.56 -6.32 -2.81
CA ILE A 255 -10.13 -5.59 -1.61
C ILE A 255 -10.95 -4.31 -1.41
N PRO A 256 -11.18 -3.86 -0.16
CA PRO A 256 -12.04 -2.72 0.16
C PRO A 256 -11.60 -1.41 -0.49
N THR A 257 -10.33 -1.30 -0.88
CA THR A 257 -9.79 -0.14 -1.61
C THR A 257 -10.27 -0.04 -3.06
N GLY A 258 -11.20 -0.90 -3.49
CA GLY A 258 -11.82 -0.82 -4.82
C GLY A 258 -10.98 -1.47 -5.92
N PHE A 259 -10.20 -2.51 -5.60
CA PHE A 259 -9.42 -3.26 -6.58
C PHE A 259 -9.73 -4.75 -6.53
N ARG A 260 -9.60 -5.41 -7.67
CA ARG A 260 -9.52 -6.86 -7.80
C ARG A 260 -8.06 -7.27 -8.02
N LEU A 261 -7.63 -8.29 -7.29
CA LEU A 261 -6.32 -8.91 -7.39
C LEU A 261 -6.50 -10.30 -7.98
N ASP A 262 -5.91 -10.55 -9.14
CA ASP A 262 -5.81 -11.88 -9.73
C ASP A 262 -4.38 -12.39 -9.47
N ILE A 263 -4.23 -13.37 -8.56
CA ILE A 263 -2.95 -13.78 -7.99
C ILE A 263 -2.66 -15.22 -8.35
N SER A 264 -1.56 -15.47 -9.06
CA SER A 264 -0.96 -16.81 -9.15
C SER A 264 0.12 -16.94 -8.10
N HIS A 265 -0.02 -17.93 -7.23
CA HIS A 265 1.02 -18.36 -6.30
C HIS A 265 1.87 -19.39 -7.00
N LEU A 266 3.17 -19.14 -7.08
CA LEU A 266 4.10 -19.93 -7.87
C LEU A 266 5.19 -20.50 -6.97
N ILE A 267 5.69 -21.68 -7.33
CA ILE A 267 6.93 -22.23 -6.79
C ILE A 267 7.95 -22.35 -7.91
N ASP A 268 9.18 -21.95 -7.64
CA ASP A 268 10.35 -22.31 -8.44
C ASP A 268 10.76 -23.74 -8.11
N LEU A 269 10.62 -24.66 -9.06
CA LEU A 269 10.87 -26.09 -8.87
C LEU A 269 12.35 -26.39 -8.55
N ASP A 270 13.25 -25.52 -8.98
CA ASP A 270 14.69 -25.69 -8.79
C ASP A 270 15.15 -25.26 -7.39
N SER A 271 14.58 -24.18 -6.84
CA SER A 271 14.97 -23.62 -5.54
C SER A 271 13.98 -23.88 -4.40
N GLY A 272 12.71 -24.15 -4.71
CA GLY A 272 11.61 -24.16 -3.75
C GLY A 272 11.10 -22.76 -3.37
N GLU A 273 11.65 -21.69 -3.96
CA GLU A 273 11.24 -20.32 -3.66
C GLU A 273 9.79 -20.07 -4.06
N LEU A 274 9.02 -19.48 -3.14
CA LEU A 274 7.64 -19.05 -3.41
C LEU A 274 7.62 -17.64 -4.00
N LEU A 275 6.93 -17.52 -5.13
CA LEU A 275 6.78 -16.30 -5.91
C LEU A 275 5.29 -16.01 -6.15
N ARG A 276 4.96 -14.80 -6.59
CA ARG A 276 3.59 -14.47 -7.01
C ARG A 276 3.53 -13.60 -8.26
N GLU A 277 2.64 -13.92 -9.17
CA GLU A 277 2.34 -13.08 -10.34
C GLU A 277 0.94 -12.48 -10.18
N MET A 278 0.85 -11.15 -10.14
CA MET A 278 -0.39 -10.43 -9.84
C MET A 278 -0.84 -9.49 -10.97
N LYS A 279 -2.12 -9.58 -11.34
CA LYS A 279 -2.85 -8.51 -12.04
C LYS A 279 -3.68 -7.74 -11.02
N ILE A 280 -3.54 -6.42 -11.01
CA ILE A 280 -4.28 -5.51 -10.12
C ILE A 280 -5.19 -4.66 -11.00
N THR A 281 -6.50 -4.82 -10.84
CA THR A 281 -7.51 -4.18 -11.69
C THR A 281 -8.43 -3.31 -10.82
N PRO A 282 -8.55 -2.00 -11.07
CA PRO A 282 -9.56 -1.17 -10.41
C PRO A 282 -10.97 -1.70 -10.72
N LEU A 283 -11.86 -1.75 -9.72
CA LEU A 283 -13.23 -2.25 -9.92
C LEU A 283 -14.05 -1.35 -10.87
N ASN A 284 -13.68 -0.08 -11.00
CA ASN A 284 -14.28 0.87 -11.93
C ASN A 284 -13.59 0.93 -13.31
N ALA A 285 -12.66 0.02 -13.62
CA ALA A 285 -11.97 0.00 -14.90
C ALA A 285 -12.92 -0.35 -16.06
N PRO A 286 -12.63 0.09 -17.30
CA PRO A 286 -13.41 -0.28 -18.49
C PRO A 286 -13.48 -1.80 -18.68
N ALA A 287 -14.56 -2.30 -19.30
CA ALA A 287 -14.79 -3.73 -19.50
C ALA A 287 -13.60 -4.45 -20.17
N SER A 288 -12.88 -3.79 -21.08
CA SER A 288 -11.67 -4.32 -21.72
C SER A 288 -10.54 -4.64 -20.73
N ALA A 289 -10.43 -3.91 -19.62
CA ALA A 289 -9.43 -4.13 -18.58
C ALA A 289 -9.90 -5.13 -17.51
N GLN A 290 -11.22 -5.35 -17.41
CA GLN A 290 -11.86 -6.19 -16.38
C GLN A 290 -11.66 -7.69 -16.56
N GLY A 291 -11.15 -8.16 -17.71
CA GLY A 291 -10.88 -9.58 -17.92
C GLY A 291 -9.96 -10.16 -16.83
N PHE A 292 -10.20 -11.39 -16.41
CA PHE A 292 -9.33 -12.08 -15.45
C PHE A 292 -8.00 -12.42 -16.10
N LYS A 293 -6.92 -12.39 -15.31
CA LYS A 293 -5.69 -13.09 -15.69
C LYS A 293 -5.99 -14.60 -15.83
N PRO A 294 -5.48 -15.31 -16.84
CA PRO A 294 -5.64 -16.77 -16.88
C PRO A 294 -4.79 -17.44 -15.80
N ALA A 295 -5.34 -18.49 -15.17
CA ALA A 295 -4.60 -19.43 -14.35
C ALA A 295 -3.58 -20.21 -15.21
N ARG A 296 -2.54 -20.76 -14.60
CA ARG A 296 -1.46 -21.51 -15.26
C ARG A 296 -1.45 -22.96 -14.78
N PRO A 297 -2.36 -23.81 -15.27
CA PRO A 297 -2.54 -25.18 -14.76
C PRO A 297 -1.36 -26.11 -15.05
N GLU A 298 -0.60 -25.81 -16.11
CA GLU A 298 0.58 -26.57 -16.51
C GLU A 298 1.86 -25.84 -16.06
N PRO A 299 2.83 -26.55 -15.46
CA PRO A 299 4.16 -26.01 -15.20
C PRO A 299 4.84 -25.49 -16.47
N PHE A 300 5.68 -24.47 -16.33
CA PHE A 300 6.27 -23.78 -17.47
C PHE A 300 7.68 -23.24 -17.15
N LEU A 301 8.48 -23.03 -18.19
CA LEU A 301 9.77 -22.34 -18.11
C LEU A 301 9.55 -20.86 -18.36
N ALA A 302 9.77 -20.03 -17.34
CA ALA A 302 9.80 -18.58 -17.49
C ALA A 302 11.21 -18.13 -17.91
N THR A 303 11.41 -17.96 -19.22
CA THR A 303 12.74 -17.62 -19.79
C THR A 303 13.19 -16.22 -19.38
N ARG A 304 12.25 -15.29 -19.20
CA ARG A 304 12.54 -13.91 -18.77
C ARG A 304 11.54 -13.41 -17.73
N VAL A 305 12.05 -13.02 -16.57
CA VAL A 305 11.28 -12.63 -15.38
C VAL A 305 11.84 -11.33 -14.79
N GLY A 306 10.95 -10.42 -14.42
CA GLY A 306 11.29 -9.24 -13.61
C GLY A 306 10.77 -9.42 -12.19
N VAL A 307 11.65 -9.36 -11.21
CA VAL A 307 11.32 -9.50 -9.78
C VAL A 307 11.14 -8.11 -9.17
N TYR A 308 10.00 -7.91 -8.50
CA TYR A 308 9.71 -6.68 -7.77
C TYR A 308 10.42 -6.71 -6.40
N PRO A 309 10.83 -5.54 -5.88
CA PRO A 309 11.29 -5.41 -4.51
C PRO A 309 10.16 -5.69 -3.50
N GLY A 310 10.52 -5.80 -2.22
CA GLY A 310 9.58 -6.02 -1.11
C GLY A 310 9.64 -7.42 -0.49
N TYR A 311 8.65 -7.78 0.33
CA TYR A 311 8.66 -9.02 1.11
C TYR A 311 8.39 -10.27 0.25
N ALA A 312 8.98 -11.40 0.63
CA ALA A 312 8.62 -12.71 0.11
C ALA A 312 7.14 -13.02 0.43
N PRO A 313 6.39 -13.74 -0.43
CA PRO A 313 6.80 -14.22 -1.74
C PRO A 313 6.93 -13.04 -2.70
N LYS A 314 8.07 -12.98 -3.38
CA LYS A 314 8.39 -11.84 -4.24
C LYS A 314 7.38 -11.78 -5.38
N ARG A 315 6.89 -10.57 -5.66
CA ARG A 315 6.05 -10.37 -6.83
C ARG A 315 6.95 -10.46 -8.07
N VAL A 316 6.47 -11.13 -9.10
CA VAL A 316 7.17 -11.27 -10.38
C VAL A 316 6.30 -10.80 -11.53
N LYS A 317 6.95 -10.34 -12.60
CA LYS A 317 6.39 -10.13 -13.93
C LYS A 317 7.04 -11.15 -14.86
N ILE A 318 6.25 -12.07 -15.40
CA ILE A 318 6.70 -13.04 -16.38
C ILE A 318 6.53 -12.41 -17.75
N TYR A 319 7.62 -12.22 -18.49
CA TYR A 319 7.57 -11.63 -19.82
C TYR A 319 7.38 -12.69 -20.89
N GLU A 320 8.07 -13.82 -20.75
CA GLU A 320 8.10 -14.90 -21.71
C GLU A 320 8.04 -16.23 -20.96
N ALA A 321 7.25 -17.16 -21.51
CA ALA A 321 7.04 -18.49 -20.94
C ALA A 321 6.99 -19.54 -22.06
N LEU A 322 7.62 -20.68 -21.81
CA LEU A 322 7.63 -21.85 -22.69
C LEU A 322 7.09 -23.06 -21.91
N PRO A 323 6.45 -24.03 -22.59
CA PRO A 323 6.06 -25.27 -21.94
C PRO A 323 7.30 -26.06 -21.48
N LEU A 324 7.17 -26.79 -20.37
CA LEU A 324 8.13 -27.80 -19.97
C LEU A 324 7.80 -29.12 -20.66
N SER A 325 8.82 -29.86 -21.12
CA SER A 325 8.66 -31.18 -21.74
C SER A 325 8.52 -32.30 -20.70
N THR A 326 8.98 -32.08 -19.47
CA THR A 326 8.89 -33.04 -18.36
C THR A 326 7.43 -33.35 -18.02
N PRO A 327 7.06 -34.63 -17.80
CA PRO A 327 5.71 -34.99 -17.41
C PRO A 327 5.24 -34.27 -16.13
N ARG A 328 4.00 -33.79 -16.15
CA ARG A 328 3.40 -33.05 -15.03
C ARG A 328 3.51 -33.75 -13.68
N ARG A 329 3.39 -35.08 -13.67
CA ARG A 329 3.51 -35.90 -12.45
C ARG A 329 4.90 -35.79 -11.81
N GLU A 330 5.96 -35.78 -12.63
CA GLU A 330 7.33 -35.65 -12.14
C GLU A 330 7.57 -34.24 -11.59
N LEU A 331 7.09 -33.20 -12.29
CA LEU A 331 7.18 -31.81 -11.83
C LEU A 331 6.40 -31.58 -10.52
N ALA A 332 5.24 -32.24 -10.36
CA ALA A 332 4.49 -32.21 -9.11
C ALA A 332 5.26 -32.90 -7.96
N GLN A 333 5.96 -34.00 -8.24
CA GLN A 333 6.83 -34.66 -7.26
C GLN A 333 8.04 -33.80 -6.89
N GLU A 334 8.64 -33.10 -7.85
CA GLU A 334 9.71 -32.12 -7.58
C GLU A 334 9.20 -31.04 -6.61
N ALA A 335 8.02 -30.47 -6.84
CA ALA A 335 7.43 -29.48 -5.94
C ALA A 335 7.12 -30.05 -4.55
N VAL A 336 6.60 -31.28 -4.45
CA VAL A 336 6.41 -31.96 -3.16
C VAL A 336 7.74 -32.13 -2.43
N GLY A 337 8.82 -32.43 -3.15
CA GLY A 337 10.18 -32.50 -2.59
C GLY A 337 10.70 -31.17 -2.05
N ARG A 338 10.06 -30.04 -2.39
CA ARG A 338 10.35 -28.70 -1.83
C ARG A 338 9.46 -28.32 -0.65
N ALA A 339 8.46 -29.13 -0.32
CA ALA A 339 7.55 -28.84 0.78
C ALA A 339 8.29 -28.94 2.12
N HIS A 340 8.00 -28.02 3.03
CA HIS A 340 8.46 -28.11 4.41
C HIS A 340 7.87 -29.34 5.08
N THR A 341 8.67 -30.05 5.86
CA THR A 341 8.27 -31.29 6.53
C THR A 341 8.03 -31.12 8.04
N ALA A 342 8.33 -29.94 8.57
CA ALA A 342 8.22 -29.61 9.99
C ALA A 342 7.67 -28.18 10.17
N TRP A 343 6.87 -27.98 11.22
CA TRP A 343 6.29 -26.68 11.57
C TRP A 343 7.29 -25.72 12.19
N GLU A 344 8.23 -26.20 13.00
CA GLU A 344 9.13 -25.35 13.79
C GLU A 344 9.88 -24.30 12.94
N PRO A 345 10.53 -24.64 11.80
CA PRO A 345 11.21 -23.63 10.97
C PRO A 345 10.25 -22.60 10.35
N LEU A 346 9.03 -23.03 10.03
CA LEU A 346 8.00 -22.17 9.47
C LEU A 346 7.45 -21.20 10.51
N ILE A 347 7.18 -21.69 11.72
CA ILE A 347 6.74 -20.86 12.85
C ILE A 347 7.82 -19.85 13.21
N LYS A 348 9.10 -20.27 13.28
CA LYS A 348 10.21 -19.33 13.51
C LYS A 348 10.26 -18.24 12.44
N SER A 349 10.19 -18.61 11.18
CA SER A 349 10.16 -17.66 10.05
C SER A 349 8.93 -16.74 10.11
N TYR A 350 7.79 -17.26 10.58
CA TYR A 350 6.57 -16.49 10.79
C TYR A 350 6.74 -15.45 11.90
N LEU A 351 7.28 -15.86 13.05
CA LEU A 351 7.53 -14.98 14.19
C LEU A 351 8.53 -13.87 13.86
N GLU A 352 9.62 -14.20 13.17
CA GLU A 352 10.59 -13.22 12.66
C GLU A 352 9.94 -12.23 11.69
N ARG A 353 9.02 -12.71 10.85
CA ARG A 353 8.29 -11.87 9.91
C ARG A 353 7.32 -10.92 10.59
N ILE A 354 6.49 -11.39 11.53
CA ILE A 354 5.51 -10.52 12.22
C ILE A 354 6.16 -9.55 13.20
N ALA A 355 7.41 -9.81 13.61
CA ALA A 355 8.23 -8.87 14.36
C ALA A 355 8.58 -7.61 13.55
N ASP A 356 8.61 -7.72 12.21
CA ASP A 356 8.66 -6.54 11.33
C ASP A 356 7.24 -5.96 11.17
N PRO A 357 6.96 -4.76 11.69
CA PRO A 357 5.63 -4.16 11.61
C PRO A 357 5.18 -3.86 10.16
N PHE A 358 6.10 -3.87 9.20
CA PHE A 358 5.82 -3.57 7.80
C PHE A 358 5.69 -4.82 6.93
N ALA A 359 6.07 -5.99 7.44
CA ALA A 359 5.90 -7.24 6.71
C ALA A 359 4.43 -7.68 6.67
N PRO A 360 3.99 -8.33 5.58
CA PRO A 360 2.67 -8.95 5.54
C PRO A 360 2.52 -9.98 6.67
N ARG A 361 1.38 -9.95 7.38
CA ARG A 361 1.11 -10.84 8.53
C ARG A 361 0.72 -12.28 8.17
N GLU A 362 0.74 -12.58 6.88
CA GLU A 362 0.59 -13.94 6.35
C GLU A 362 1.97 -14.40 5.82
N LEU A 363 2.36 -15.63 6.18
CA LEU A 363 3.51 -16.31 5.59
C LEU A 363 3.02 -17.46 4.71
N PRO A 364 3.11 -17.37 3.38
CA PRO A 364 2.76 -18.49 2.53
C PRO A 364 3.81 -19.58 2.66
N CYS A 365 3.34 -20.82 2.69
CA CYS A 365 4.20 -22.00 2.77
C CYS A 365 3.58 -23.19 2.04
N LEU A 366 4.45 -24.07 1.55
CA LEU A 366 4.08 -25.39 1.06
C LEU A 366 4.56 -26.42 2.08
N LEU A 367 3.65 -27.23 2.61
CA LEU A 367 3.95 -28.18 3.68
C LEU A 367 3.54 -29.61 3.30
N GLY A 368 4.46 -30.55 3.48
CA GLY A 368 4.16 -31.97 3.55
C GLY A 368 3.65 -32.32 4.95
N TYR A 369 2.53 -33.01 5.02
CA TYR A 369 1.91 -33.42 6.28
C TYR A 369 1.78 -34.94 6.35
N GLN A 370 1.66 -35.47 7.57
CA GLN A 370 1.51 -36.90 7.80
C GLN A 370 0.05 -37.27 8.08
N HIS A 371 -0.60 -36.50 8.96
CA HIS A 371 -1.95 -36.77 9.41
C HIS A 371 -2.77 -35.49 9.48
N LEU A 372 -4.05 -35.64 9.20
CA LEU A 372 -5.07 -34.63 9.46
C LEU A 372 -5.91 -35.16 10.62
N VAL A 373 -5.90 -34.45 11.74
CA VAL A 373 -6.50 -34.86 13.01
C VAL A 373 -7.66 -33.95 13.32
N TRP A 374 -8.81 -34.52 13.70
CA TRP A 374 -9.94 -33.76 14.22
C TRP A 374 -10.10 -34.02 15.70
N GLN A 375 -10.20 -32.94 16.47
CA GLN A 375 -10.47 -33.01 17.91
C GLN A 375 -11.35 -31.83 18.32
N ASN A 376 -12.45 -32.11 19.03
CA ASN A 376 -13.36 -31.10 19.57
C ASN A 376 -13.88 -30.08 18.53
N GLY A 377 -14.11 -30.51 17.28
CA GLY A 377 -14.59 -29.63 16.20
C GLY A 377 -13.49 -28.78 15.52
N GLN A 378 -12.25 -28.91 15.97
CA GLN A 378 -11.08 -28.28 15.37
C GLN A 378 -10.29 -29.28 14.52
N ALA A 379 -9.87 -28.85 13.33
CA ALA A 379 -8.96 -29.61 12.48
C ALA A 379 -7.50 -29.21 12.74
N TRP A 380 -6.60 -30.20 12.74
CA TRP A 380 -5.17 -30.03 13.00
C TRP A 380 -4.38 -30.79 11.95
N LEU A 381 -3.29 -30.19 11.47
CA LEU A 381 -2.32 -30.88 10.62
C LEU A 381 -1.11 -31.30 11.45
N ALA A 382 -0.85 -32.61 11.45
CA ALA A 382 0.41 -33.17 11.92
C ALA A 382 1.45 -33.08 10.81
N ASP A 383 2.57 -32.41 11.07
CA ASP A 383 3.73 -32.49 10.20
C ASP A 383 4.37 -33.90 10.24
N THR A 384 5.48 -34.09 9.53
CA THR A 384 6.15 -35.41 9.47
C THR A 384 6.82 -35.83 10.78
N GLN A 385 6.94 -34.91 11.75
CA GLN A 385 7.48 -35.15 13.08
C GLN A 385 6.36 -35.34 14.12
N GLY A 386 5.08 -35.23 13.71
CA GLY A 386 3.92 -35.36 14.56
C GLY A 386 3.53 -34.08 15.30
N ALA A 387 4.20 -32.95 15.06
CA ALA A 387 3.80 -31.67 15.65
C ALA A 387 2.51 -31.19 14.99
N LEU A 388 1.58 -30.69 15.81
CA LEU A 388 0.24 -30.30 15.38
C LEU A 388 0.15 -28.78 15.24
N LEU A 389 -0.48 -28.33 14.15
CA LEU A 389 -0.87 -26.94 13.96
C LEU A 389 -2.37 -26.86 13.60
N PRO A 390 -3.14 -25.98 14.25
CA PRO A 390 -4.57 -25.87 13.99
C PRO A 390 -4.82 -25.25 12.62
N LEU A 391 -5.87 -25.72 11.94
CA LEU A 391 -6.36 -25.12 10.72
C LEU A 391 -7.33 -23.98 10.99
N VAL A 392 -7.50 -23.06 10.04
CA VAL A 392 -8.53 -22.00 10.09
C VAL A 392 -9.94 -22.57 9.82
N VAL A 393 -10.17 -23.83 10.16
CA VAL A 393 -11.39 -24.58 9.87
C VAL A 393 -12.02 -25.04 11.17
N GLU A 394 -13.21 -24.52 11.44
CA GLU A 394 -14.04 -24.91 12.57
C GLU A 394 -15.24 -25.68 12.01
N THR A 395 -15.26 -27.00 12.21
CA THR A 395 -16.30 -27.88 11.66
C THR A 395 -17.07 -28.54 12.79
N THR A 396 -18.39 -28.64 12.68
CA THR A 396 -19.17 -29.43 13.64
C THR A 396 -18.84 -30.93 13.49
N PRO A 397 -18.64 -31.68 14.58
CA PRO A 397 -18.32 -33.11 14.54
C PRO A 397 -19.33 -33.97 13.75
N SER A 398 -20.60 -33.56 13.70
CA SER A 398 -21.67 -34.23 12.96
C SER A 398 -21.51 -34.14 11.44
N LEU A 399 -21.08 -32.98 10.92
CA LEU A 399 -20.80 -32.82 9.49
C LEU A 399 -19.64 -33.72 9.07
N PHE A 400 -18.59 -33.82 9.90
CA PHE A 400 -17.45 -34.69 9.60
C PHE A 400 -17.80 -36.18 9.58
N ALA A 401 -18.62 -36.65 10.55
CA ALA A 401 -19.10 -38.03 10.55
C ALA A 401 -19.92 -38.36 9.29
N ALA A 402 -20.75 -37.41 8.84
CA ALA A 402 -21.52 -37.55 7.60
C ALA A 402 -20.62 -37.57 6.37
N LEU A 403 -19.60 -36.71 6.30
CA LEU A 403 -18.65 -36.65 5.19
C LEU A 403 -17.79 -37.91 5.06
N ARG A 404 -17.28 -38.44 6.18
CA ARG A 404 -16.54 -39.72 6.18
C ARG A 404 -17.41 -40.87 5.71
N LYS A 405 -18.64 -40.94 6.21
CA LYS A 405 -19.58 -42.00 5.81
C LYS A 405 -19.87 -41.93 4.30
N ALA A 406 -20.06 -40.72 3.76
CA ALA A 406 -20.26 -40.52 2.33
C ALA A 406 -19.01 -40.91 1.49
N ASP A 407 -17.79 -40.59 1.95
CA ASP A 407 -16.55 -41.02 1.28
C ASP A 407 -16.36 -42.54 1.32
N GLU A 408 -16.63 -43.17 2.47
CA GLU A 408 -16.57 -44.63 2.64
C GLU A 408 -17.62 -45.35 1.77
N GLU A 409 -18.84 -44.81 1.68
CA GLU A 409 -19.90 -45.33 0.80
C GLU A 409 -19.51 -45.18 -0.68
N ALA A 410 -19.04 -44.01 -1.11
CA ALA A 410 -18.57 -43.78 -2.47
C ALA A 410 -17.39 -44.70 -2.85
N ARG A 411 -16.44 -44.92 -1.93
CA ARG A 411 -15.35 -45.89 -2.12
C ARG A 411 -15.85 -47.31 -2.32
N ARG A 412 -16.79 -47.76 -1.49
CA ARG A 412 -17.38 -49.10 -1.61
C ARG A 412 -18.11 -49.28 -2.94
N GLU A 413 -18.85 -48.27 -3.39
CA GLU A 413 -19.52 -48.29 -4.69
C GLU A 413 -18.52 -48.34 -5.87
N MET A 414 -17.41 -47.62 -5.77
CA MET A 414 -16.33 -47.66 -6.78
C MET A 414 -15.59 -49.01 -6.81
N GLU A 415 -15.32 -49.60 -5.65
CA GLU A 415 -14.70 -50.93 -5.55
C GLU A 415 -15.62 -52.03 -6.11
N GLN A 416 -16.93 -51.92 -5.89
CA GLN A 416 -17.92 -52.87 -6.37
C GLN A 416 -18.19 -52.77 -7.88
N SER A 417 -17.98 -51.59 -8.48
CA SER A 417 -18.22 -51.35 -9.91
C SER A 417 -17.02 -51.66 -10.81
N GLY A 418 -15.87 -52.10 -10.24
CA GLY A 418 -14.69 -52.49 -11.01
C GLY A 418 -14.02 -51.34 -11.80
N MET A 419 -14.44 -50.10 -11.57
CA MET A 419 -13.87 -48.91 -12.22
C MET A 419 -12.58 -48.50 -11.51
N GLN A 420 -11.44 -48.68 -12.17
CA GLN A 420 -10.21 -48.01 -11.76
C GLN A 420 -10.30 -46.52 -12.15
N GLY A 421 -10.71 -45.71 -11.17
CA GLY A 421 -10.44 -44.28 -11.11
C GLY A 421 -11.36 -43.40 -11.94
N PHE A 422 -12.43 -42.89 -11.31
CA PHE A 422 -12.94 -41.54 -11.52
C PHE A 422 -13.63 -41.06 -10.25
N SER A 423 -13.17 -39.95 -9.66
CA SER A 423 -13.79 -39.30 -8.50
C SER A 423 -15.19 -38.81 -8.90
N ILE A 424 -16.25 -39.48 -8.42
CA ILE A 424 -17.64 -39.04 -8.59
C ILE A 424 -17.91 -37.89 -7.62
N PHE A 425 -17.46 -36.68 -7.99
CA PHE A 425 -18.07 -35.40 -7.62
C PHE A 425 -17.71 -34.38 -8.70
N THR A 426 -18.04 -34.69 -9.96
CA THR A 426 -17.83 -33.77 -11.09
C THR A 426 -19.02 -32.84 -11.35
N ASP A 427 -20.18 -33.10 -10.75
CA ASP A 427 -21.38 -32.27 -10.90
C ASP A 427 -21.91 -31.75 -9.54
N VAL A 428 -21.04 -31.14 -8.75
CA VAL A 428 -21.53 -30.11 -7.82
C VAL A 428 -21.71 -28.84 -8.67
N PRO A 429 -22.91 -28.23 -8.71
CA PRO A 429 -23.12 -27.00 -9.47
C PRO A 429 -22.03 -25.99 -9.11
N ARG A 430 -21.39 -25.38 -10.13
CA ARG A 430 -20.39 -24.31 -9.96
C ARG A 430 -20.87 -23.12 -9.10
N SER A 431 -22.14 -23.12 -8.69
CA SER A 431 -22.82 -22.12 -7.88
C SER A 431 -22.96 -22.45 -6.39
N ARG A 432 -22.46 -23.59 -5.89
CA ARG A 432 -22.42 -23.86 -4.44
C ARG A 432 -20.98 -24.15 -4.01
N SER A 433 -20.45 -23.29 -3.14
CA SER A 433 -19.18 -23.50 -2.46
C SER A 433 -19.19 -24.86 -1.78
N VAL A 434 -18.39 -25.79 -2.29
CA VAL A 434 -18.09 -27.03 -1.59
C VAL A 434 -17.44 -26.63 -0.25
N PRO A 435 -17.95 -27.12 0.90
CA PRO A 435 -17.33 -26.84 2.19
C PRO A 435 -15.85 -27.20 2.15
N PHE A 436 -15.02 -26.36 2.75
CA PHE A 436 -13.56 -26.49 2.70
C PHE A 436 -13.08 -27.88 3.15
N GLU A 437 -13.76 -28.46 4.13
CA GLU A 437 -13.53 -29.79 4.68
C GLU A 437 -13.71 -30.89 3.64
N PHE A 438 -14.70 -30.74 2.77
CA PHE A 438 -14.96 -31.71 1.71
C PHE A 438 -13.83 -31.69 0.68
N ALA A 439 -13.33 -30.51 0.33
CA ALA A 439 -12.20 -30.38 -0.56
C ALA A 439 -10.94 -31.03 0.05
N LEU A 440 -10.69 -30.83 1.34
CA LEU A 440 -9.58 -31.45 2.06
C LEU A 440 -9.64 -32.99 2.04
N LEU A 441 -10.83 -33.59 2.08
CA LEU A 441 -10.99 -35.05 2.09
C LEU A 441 -11.01 -35.68 0.69
N ARG A 442 -11.26 -34.89 -0.36
CA ARG A 442 -11.45 -35.38 -1.73
C ARG A 442 -10.22 -36.08 -2.34
N HIS A 443 -9.02 -35.67 -1.93
CA HIS A 443 -7.78 -36.16 -2.51
C HIS A 443 -6.82 -36.63 -1.43
N ARG A 444 -6.00 -37.63 -1.78
CA ARG A 444 -4.79 -37.94 -1.01
C ARG A 444 -3.73 -36.89 -1.34
N TRP A 445 -3.74 -35.81 -0.58
CA TRP A 445 -2.75 -34.75 -0.74
C TRP A 445 -1.37 -35.23 -0.30
N LEU A 446 -0.37 -34.85 -1.07
CA LEU A 446 1.05 -35.07 -0.77
C LEU A 446 1.65 -33.87 -0.06
N ALA A 447 1.16 -32.67 -0.38
CA ALA A 447 1.50 -31.43 0.28
C ALA A 447 0.33 -30.43 0.18
N LEU A 448 0.28 -29.47 1.09
CA LEU A 448 -0.72 -28.41 1.14
C LEU A 448 -0.04 -27.06 1.02
N PHE A 449 -0.58 -26.20 0.16
CA PHE A 449 -0.15 -24.82 0.03
C PHE A 449 -1.17 -23.91 0.72
N GLY A 450 -0.68 -22.95 1.51
CA GLY A 450 -1.51 -22.07 2.30
C GLY A 450 -0.73 -20.97 2.99
N TYR A 451 -1.35 -20.34 3.97
CA TYR A 451 -0.74 -19.29 4.79
C TYR A 451 -0.68 -19.69 6.26
N LEU A 452 0.44 -19.44 6.92
CA LEU A 452 0.47 -19.23 8.36
C LEU A 452 -0.04 -17.82 8.67
N GLU A 453 -0.98 -17.75 9.60
CA GLU A 453 -1.62 -16.50 10.03
C GLU A 453 -2.07 -16.59 11.50
N GLY A 454 -2.27 -15.43 12.14
CA GLY A 454 -2.74 -15.33 13.52
C GLY A 454 -1.77 -14.54 14.43
N GLU A 455 -2.33 -13.77 15.36
CA GLU A 455 -1.55 -12.97 16.31
C GLU A 455 -1.44 -13.67 17.67
N ASP A 456 -2.58 -14.10 18.23
CA ASP A 456 -2.62 -14.80 19.53
C ASP A 456 -2.45 -16.32 19.40
N GLU A 457 -2.95 -16.89 18.30
CA GLU A 457 -2.87 -18.31 17.98
C GLU A 457 -2.49 -18.47 16.51
N ILE A 458 -1.37 -19.13 16.25
CA ILE A 458 -0.91 -19.40 14.88
C ILE A 458 -1.75 -20.53 14.31
N ARG A 459 -2.39 -20.25 13.18
CA ARG A 459 -3.20 -21.21 12.42
C ARG A 459 -2.67 -21.32 10.99
N PHE A 460 -2.92 -22.46 10.36
CA PHE A 460 -2.67 -22.65 8.94
C PHE A 460 -3.98 -22.58 8.15
N ARG A 461 -4.01 -21.74 7.13
CA ARG A 461 -5.12 -21.64 6.18
C ARG A 461 -4.70 -22.24 4.84
N PRO A 462 -5.08 -23.49 4.54
CA PRO A 462 -4.81 -24.08 3.23
C PRO A 462 -5.63 -23.38 2.13
N ILE A 463 -5.08 -23.30 0.94
CA ILE A 463 -5.72 -22.72 -0.26
C ILE A 463 -5.88 -23.79 -1.35
N SER A 464 -4.89 -24.68 -1.46
CA SER A 464 -4.80 -25.74 -2.44
C SER A 464 -3.95 -26.89 -1.90
N GLY A 465 -3.97 -28.02 -2.62
CA GLY A 465 -3.08 -29.13 -2.35
C GLY A 465 -2.43 -29.69 -3.61
N LEU A 466 -1.28 -30.32 -3.43
CA LEU A 466 -0.60 -31.13 -4.43
C LEU A 466 -1.01 -32.59 -4.27
N HIS A 467 -1.31 -33.25 -5.36
CA HIS A 467 -1.54 -34.68 -5.45
C HIS A 467 -0.80 -35.26 -6.66
N SER A 468 -0.92 -36.58 -6.86
CA SER A 468 -0.17 -37.32 -7.90
C SER A 468 -0.33 -36.82 -9.34
N HIS A 469 -1.36 -36.01 -9.63
CA HIS A 469 -1.63 -35.50 -10.98
C HIS A 469 -1.47 -33.98 -11.09
N GLY A 470 -1.02 -33.30 -10.04
CA GLY A 470 -0.79 -31.86 -10.04
C GLY A 470 -1.44 -31.17 -8.84
N VAL A 471 -1.88 -29.94 -9.08
CA VAL A 471 -2.44 -29.04 -8.07
C VAL A 471 -3.95 -28.99 -8.20
N ALA A 472 -4.65 -29.06 -7.07
CA ALA A 472 -6.10 -28.85 -7.02
C ALA A 472 -6.48 -27.85 -5.91
N PRO A 473 -7.44 -26.95 -6.17
CA PRO A 473 -7.86 -25.94 -5.22
C PRO A 473 -8.68 -26.55 -4.07
N LEU A 474 -8.51 -26.00 -2.88
CA LEU A 474 -9.34 -26.29 -1.70
C LEU A 474 -10.44 -25.24 -1.51
N ILE A 475 -10.19 -24.00 -1.96
CA ILE A 475 -11.18 -22.92 -1.94
C ILE A 475 -11.61 -22.62 -3.38
N PHE A 476 -12.93 -22.54 -3.61
CA PHE A 476 -13.51 -22.23 -4.91
C PHE A 476 -13.99 -20.77 -4.97
N GLY A 477 -13.59 -20.02 -6.00
CA GLY A 477 -14.22 -18.75 -6.40
C GLY A 477 -13.55 -17.46 -5.93
N VAL A 478 -14.23 -16.33 -6.22
CA VAL A 478 -13.78 -14.97 -5.86
C VAL A 478 -13.99 -14.76 -4.36
N GLN A 479 -12.93 -14.40 -3.65
CA GLN A 479 -12.96 -14.10 -2.22
C GLN A 479 -13.04 -12.59 -2.00
N ARG A 480 -13.72 -12.19 -0.93
CA ARG A 480 -13.61 -10.83 -0.36
C ARG A 480 -12.68 -10.91 0.84
N ARG A 481 -11.58 -10.17 0.82
CA ARG A 481 -10.66 -10.05 1.96
C ARG A 481 -10.81 -8.68 2.61
#